data_AF-A0A1G2RBK9-F1
#
_entry.id   AF-A0A1G2RBK9-F1
#
_cell.length_a   1.000
_cell.length_b   1.000
_cell.length_c   1.000
_cell.angle_alpha   90.00
_cell.angle_beta   90.00
_cell.angle_gamma   90.00
#
_symmetry.space_group_name_H-M   'P 1'
#
loop_
_entity.id
_entity.type
_entity.pdbx_description
1 polymer ?
#
loop_
_entity_poly.entity_id
_entity_poly.type
_entity_poly.pdbx_seq_one_letter_code
_entity_poly.pdbx_strand_id
1 'polypeptide(L)'
;MVYSKHGKKIVSGFTLIEILVVIAILFILAVIVVLALRPFGQKTHLGNSVENIVNVLRLAQSRTLASDGASSYGVYFDQVADPHSYVLFKGDSYALRDEDFDNTFNLSSFIEISDIDLVDGTEVVFDRIVGTTAHPGSITLRLKSDASQAQTIYVDDSGIVGLVGISIPAGGRTTDSRHVHLDYKRNINTASEEIVLTFEGGITQNINVADNLKDGQIYWSGVVDVDGQDQTIKIHTHELNNPDTIFSIHRDRRHNDKSLTITISGDATGYLINYSADGLTVTKESIFASDPVWQ
;
A
#
# COMPACT_ATOMS: atom_id res chain seq x y z
N MET A 1 -84.33 46.49 24.39
CA MET A 1 -83.53 45.59 25.26
C MET A 1 -83.24 44.33 24.46
N VAL A 2 -82.04 44.19 23.89
CA VAL A 2 -81.67 43.08 23.00
C VAL A 2 -80.85 42.09 23.80
N TYR A 3 -81.35 40.87 23.98
CA TYR A 3 -80.63 39.80 24.66
C TYR A 3 -79.64 39.14 23.70
N SER A 4 -78.33 39.32 23.95
CA SER A 4 -77.25 38.61 23.25
C SER A 4 -77.10 37.20 23.84
N LYS A 5 -77.49 36.18 23.07
CA LYS A 5 -77.42 34.77 23.44
C LYS A 5 -76.00 34.26 23.20
N HIS A 6 -75.18 34.20 24.25
CA HIS A 6 -73.85 33.58 24.17
C HIS A 6 -73.98 32.06 24.10
N GLY A 7 -73.84 31.50 22.90
CA GLY A 7 -73.73 30.06 22.68
C GLY A 7 -72.42 29.53 23.27
N LYS A 8 -72.51 28.70 24.30
CA LYS A 8 -71.36 28.00 24.90
C LYS A 8 -70.87 26.95 23.88
N LYS A 9 -69.69 27.15 23.29
CA LYS A 9 -69.05 26.14 22.43
C LYS A 9 -68.72 24.91 23.28
N ILE A 10 -69.37 23.79 23.01
CA ILE A 10 -68.95 22.48 23.52
C ILE A 10 -67.79 22.02 22.66
N VAL A 11 -66.60 21.87 23.26
CA VAL A 11 -65.46 21.26 22.61
C VAL A 11 -65.72 19.75 22.60
N SER A 12 -65.85 19.14 21.42
CA SER A 12 -66.01 17.69 21.29
C SER A 12 -64.72 16.99 21.72
N GLY A 13 -64.83 16.01 22.62
CA GLY A 13 -63.71 15.15 22.99
C GLY A 13 -63.42 14.10 21.90
N PHE A 14 -62.24 13.48 21.97
CA PHE A 14 -61.84 12.39 21.07
C PHE A 14 -62.70 11.15 21.26
N THR A 15 -63.02 10.49 20.15
CA THR A 15 -63.73 9.21 20.13
C THR A 15 -62.78 8.05 20.48
N LEU A 16 -63.33 6.94 21.00
CA LEU A 16 -62.56 5.74 21.31
C LEU A 16 -61.81 5.20 20.09
N ILE A 17 -62.44 5.27 18.91
CA ILE A 17 -61.84 4.81 17.66
C ILE A 17 -60.66 5.69 17.23
N GLU A 18 -60.72 7.00 17.43
CA GLU A 18 -59.60 7.92 17.15
C GLU A 18 -58.39 7.60 18.05
N ILE A 19 -58.62 7.32 19.34
CA ILE A 19 -57.52 6.93 20.25
C ILE A 19 -56.88 5.61 19.79
N LEU A 20 -57.68 4.63 19.37
CA LEU A 20 -57.16 3.33 18.92
C LEU A 20 -56.35 3.46 17.63
N VAL A 21 -56.79 4.31 16.69
CA VAL A 21 -56.05 4.62 15.47
C VAL A 21 -54.73 5.33 15.77
N VAL A 22 -54.72 6.30 16.69
CA VAL A 22 -53.49 7.00 17.10
C VAL A 22 -52.49 6.02 17.73
N ILE A 23 -52.93 5.12 18.63
CA ILE A 23 -52.06 4.11 19.23
C ILE A 23 -51.48 3.16 18.17
N ALA A 24 -52.30 2.73 17.20
CA ALA A 24 -51.83 1.89 16.11
C ALA A 24 -50.76 2.59 15.26
N ILE A 25 -50.95 3.88 14.94
CA ILE A 25 -49.97 4.69 14.22
C ILE A 25 -48.68 4.81 15.04
N LEU A 26 -48.78 5.10 16.35
CA LEU A 26 -47.61 5.20 17.24
C LEU A 26 -46.84 3.88 17.32
N PHE A 27 -47.52 2.75 17.35
CA PHE A 27 -46.88 1.43 17.36
C PHE A 27 -46.12 1.16 16.06
N ILE A 28 -46.73 1.48 14.91
CA ILE A 28 -46.08 1.35 13.60
C ILE A 28 -44.83 2.25 13.54
N LEU A 29 -44.93 3.50 14.00
CA LEU A 29 -43.79 4.42 14.06
C LEU A 29 -42.69 3.92 14.99
N ALA A 30 -43.02 3.35 16.16
CA ALA A 30 -42.04 2.80 17.09
C ALA A 30 -41.24 1.64 16.47
N VAL A 31 -41.90 0.74 15.74
CA VAL A 31 -41.23 -0.36 15.02
C VAL A 31 -40.28 0.17 13.96
N ILE A 32 -40.71 1.17 13.18
CA ILE A 32 -39.86 1.80 12.15
C ILE A 32 -38.61 2.42 12.80
N VAL A 33 -38.77 3.12 13.92
CA VAL A 33 -37.64 3.73 14.65
C VAL A 33 -36.66 2.67 15.15
N VAL A 34 -37.13 1.58 15.76
CA VAL A 34 -36.26 0.49 16.25
C VAL A 34 -35.49 -0.15 15.09
N LEU A 35 -36.15 -0.42 13.96
CA LEU A 35 -35.51 -0.99 12.78
C LEU A 35 -34.47 -0.03 12.18
N ALA A 36 -34.76 1.27 12.17
CA ALA A 36 -33.85 2.30 11.67
C ALA A 36 -32.61 2.51 12.57
N LEU A 37 -32.74 2.33 13.89
CA LEU A 37 -31.64 2.54 14.85
C LEU A 37 -30.71 1.33 15.02
N ARG A 38 -31.18 0.10 14.73
CA ARG A 38 -30.38 -1.14 14.84
C ARG A 38 -29.01 -1.09 14.12
N PRO A 39 -28.90 -0.65 12.85
CA PRO A 39 -27.61 -0.61 12.15
C PRO A 39 -26.63 0.44 12.72
N PHE A 40 -27.13 1.51 13.36
CA PHE A 40 -26.25 2.55 13.92
C PHE A 40 -25.41 2.02 15.07
N GLY A 41 -26.03 1.28 16.00
CA GLY A 41 -25.30 0.64 17.10
C GLY A 41 -24.24 -0.35 16.58
N GLN A 42 -24.57 -1.15 15.58
CA GLN A 42 -23.66 -2.15 15.00
C GLN A 42 -22.42 -1.50 14.36
N LYS A 43 -22.58 -0.38 13.64
CA LYS A 43 -21.44 0.35 13.05
C LYS A 43 -20.50 0.93 14.11
N THR A 44 -21.05 1.48 15.20
CA THR A 44 -20.24 1.95 16.34
C THR A 44 -19.46 0.80 16.99
N HIS A 45 -20.08 -0.38 17.13
CA HIS A 45 -19.39 -1.56 17.65
C HIS A 45 -18.25 -2.03 16.72
N LEU A 46 -18.41 -1.95 15.40
CA LEU A 46 -17.35 -2.27 14.45
C LEU A 46 -16.14 -1.35 14.64
N GLY A 47 -16.35 -0.03 14.66
CA GLY A 47 -15.29 0.95 14.90
C GLY A 47 -14.57 0.74 16.24
N ASN A 48 -15.32 0.55 17.32
CA ASN A 48 -14.72 0.28 18.64
C ASN A 48 -13.89 -1.02 18.66
N SER A 49 -14.36 -2.07 17.97
CA SER A 49 -13.64 -3.35 17.91
C SER A 49 -12.32 -3.20 17.16
N VAL A 50 -12.34 -2.44 16.07
CA VAL A 50 -11.15 -2.11 15.28
C VAL A 50 -10.14 -1.30 16.11
N GLU A 51 -10.58 -0.26 16.81
CA GLU A 51 -9.72 0.53 17.70
C GLU A 51 -9.13 -0.32 18.84
N ASN A 52 -9.91 -1.23 19.41
CA ASN A 52 -9.42 -2.13 20.46
C ASN A 52 -8.31 -3.06 19.94
N ILE A 53 -8.46 -3.65 18.75
CA ILE A 53 -7.41 -4.47 18.15
C ILE A 53 -6.15 -3.64 17.89
N VAL A 54 -6.28 -2.44 17.33
CA VAL A 54 -5.13 -1.52 17.12
C VAL A 54 -4.42 -1.23 18.45
N ASN A 55 -5.17 -0.98 19.51
CA ASN A 55 -4.61 -0.72 20.83
C ASN A 55 -3.90 -1.95 21.41
N VAL A 56 -4.44 -3.15 21.21
CA VAL A 56 -3.82 -4.40 21.68
C VAL A 56 -2.56 -4.74 20.89
N LEU A 57 -2.53 -4.52 19.58
CA LEU A 57 -1.31 -4.64 18.77
C LEU A 57 -0.23 -3.66 19.23
N ARG A 58 -0.58 -2.38 19.46
CA ARG A 58 0.34 -1.37 20.02
C ARG A 58 0.82 -1.72 21.42
N LEU A 59 -0.04 -2.33 22.23
CA LEU A 59 0.32 -2.82 23.56
C LEU A 59 1.34 -3.97 23.46
N ALA A 60 1.13 -4.92 22.55
CA ALA A 60 2.07 -6.00 22.28
C ALA A 60 3.44 -5.42 21.89
N GLN A 61 3.47 -4.52 20.89
CA GLN A 61 4.68 -3.83 20.46
C GLN A 61 5.38 -3.10 21.61
N SER A 62 4.62 -2.36 22.42
CA SER A 62 5.17 -1.62 23.57
C SER A 62 5.77 -2.54 24.63
N ARG A 63 5.15 -3.70 24.93
CA ARG A 63 5.69 -4.69 25.87
C ARG A 63 6.97 -5.35 25.34
N THR A 64 6.99 -5.67 24.05
CA THR A 64 8.20 -6.17 23.36
C THR A 64 9.35 -5.17 23.43
N LEU A 65 9.09 -3.89 23.15
CA LEU A 65 10.11 -2.82 23.20
C LEU A 65 10.61 -2.57 24.62
N ALA A 66 9.74 -2.66 25.62
CA ALA A 66 10.12 -2.61 27.04
C ALA A 66 10.89 -3.86 27.47
N SER A 67 10.98 -4.89 26.62
CA SER A 67 11.52 -6.21 26.92
C SER A 67 10.91 -6.79 28.19
N ASP A 68 9.59 -6.60 28.37
CA ASP A 68 8.85 -7.09 29.53
C ASP A 68 9.00 -8.62 29.64
N GLY A 69 9.36 -9.09 30.84
CA GLY A 69 9.68 -10.50 31.08
C GLY A 69 10.74 -11.10 30.14
N ALA A 70 11.62 -10.28 29.55
CA ALA A 70 12.67 -10.67 28.59
C ALA A 70 12.16 -11.41 27.33
N SER A 71 10.93 -11.11 26.89
CA SER A 71 10.26 -11.83 25.79
C SER A 71 9.72 -10.89 24.71
N SER A 72 9.42 -11.50 23.56
CA SER A 72 8.56 -10.93 22.52
C SER A 72 7.08 -11.11 22.89
N TYR A 73 6.23 -10.25 22.35
CA TYR A 73 4.77 -10.30 22.48
C TYR A 73 4.15 -10.17 21.09
N GLY A 74 2.99 -10.80 20.93
CA GLY A 74 2.25 -10.79 19.69
C GLY A 74 0.75 -10.87 19.90
N VAL A 75 0.01 -10.76 18.80
CA VAL A 75 -1.45 -10.93 18.77
C VAL A 75 -1.81 -12.00 17.77
N TYR A 76 -2.53 -13.01 18.23
CA TYR A 76 -3.10 -14.09 17.41
C TYR A 76 -4.57 -13.82 17.12
N PHE A 77 -5.00 -14.09 15.90
CA PHE A 77 -6.39 -13.89 15.44
C PHE A 77 -7.08 -15.23 15.21
N ASP A 78 -8.13 -15.51 15.98
CA ASP A 78 -8.91 -16.74 15.90
C ASP A 78 -10.24 -16.50 15.17
N GLN A 79 -10.36 -17.13 14.00
CA GLN A 79 -11.58 -17.14 13.17
C GLN A 79 -12.40 -18.44 13.28
N VAL A 80 -11.97 -19.39 14.10
CA VAL A 80 -12.57 -20.73 14.19
C VAL A 80 -13.78 -20.74 15.12
N ALA A 81 -13.69 -20.05 16.25
CA ALA A 81 -14.77 -19.93 17.22
C ALA A 81 -15.76 -18.80 16.84
N ASP A 82 -17.04 -18.96 17.19
CA ASP A 82 -18.05 -17.89 17.12
C ASP A 82 -18.55 -17.53 18.53
N PRO A 83 -18.34 -16.29 19.01
CA PRO A 83 -17.71 -15.15 18.34
C PRO A 83 -16.22 -15.34 18.05
N HIS A 84 -15.76 -14.77 16.94
CA HIS A 84 -14.33 -14.69 16.61
C HIS A 84 -13.59 -13.94 17.73
N SER A 85 -12.31 -14.22 17.91
CA SER A 85 -11.53 -13.65 19.01
C SER A 85 -10.11 -13.31 18.58
N TYR A 86 -9.41 -12.58 19.44
CA TYR A 86 -7.97 -12.34 19.29
C TYR A 86 -7.30 -12.43 20.66
N VAL A 87 -6.05 -12.90 20.68
CA VAL A 87 -5.31 -13.20 21.91
C VAL A 87 -4.01 -12.41 21.90
N LEU A 88 -3.81 -11.56 22.91
CA LEU A 88 -2.49 -11.01 23.22
C LEU A 88 -1.71 -12.08 23.97
N PHE A 89 -0.55 -12.45 23.45
CA PHE A 89 0.29 -13.49 24.04
C PHE A 89 1.74 -13.04 24.22
N LYS A 90 2.48 -13.82 25.02
CA LYS A 90 3.92 -13.65 25.26
C LYS A 90 4.66 -14.85 24.67
N GLY A 91 5.61 -14.61 23.78
CA GLY A 91 6.41 -15.65 23.14
C GLY A 91 6.88 -15.24 21.74
N ASP A 92 7.72 -16.07 21.13
CA ASP A 92 8.25 -15.85 19.77
C ASP A 92 7.24 -16.24 18.67
N SER A 93 6.22 -17.03 19.02
CA SER A 93 5.05 -17.34 18.21
C SER A 93 3.91 -17.82 19.10
N TYR A 94 2.68 -17.81 18.62
CA TYR A 94 1.51 -18.30 19.36
C TYR A 94 1.63 -19.80 19.65
N ALA A 95 2.27 -20.56 18.76
CA ALA A 95 2.52 -21.97 18.98
C ALA A 95 3.54 -22.25 20.10
N LEU A 96 4.47 -21.32 20.34
CA LEU A 96 5.53 -21.43 21.36
C LEU A 96 5.31 -20.49 22.55
N ARG A 97 4.11 -19.95 22.69
CA ARG A 97 3.78 -18.94 23.71
C ARG A 97 3.74 -19.51 25.12
N ASP A 98 3.87 -18.61 26.07
CA ASP A 98 3.59 -18.85 27.48
C ASP A 98 2.10 -18.58 27.75
N GLU A 99 1.31 -19.65 27.88
CA GLU A 99 -0.15 -19.59 28.01
C GLU A 99 -0.62 -18.85 29.28
N ASP A 100 0.22 -18.74 30.32
CA ASP A 100 -0.10 -18.00 31.54
C ASP A 100 -0.26 -16.49 31.29
N PHE A 101 0.25 -16.00 30.15
CA PHE A 101 0.18 -14.60 29.74
C PHE A 101 -0.85 -14.32 28.65
N ASP A 102 -1.63 -15.33 28.24
CA ASP A 102 -2.68 -15.16 27.25
C ASP A 102 -3.79 -14.23 27.78
N ASN A 103 -4.13 -13.23 26.98
CA ASN A 103 -5.28 -12.37 27.23
C ASN A 103 -6.20 -12.39 26.01
N THR A 104 -7.31 -13.11 26.14
CA THR A 104 -8.27 -13.35 25.06
C THR A 104 -9.38 -12.29 25.05
N PHE A 105 -9.61 -11.72 23.88
CA PHE A 105 -10.64 -10.72 23.63
C PHE A 105 -11.64 -11.26 22.61
N ASN A 106 -12.89 -11.46 23.04
CA ASN A 106 -13.98 -11.88 22.15
C ASN A 106 -14.56 -10.69 21.39
N LEU A 107 -14.78 -10.86 20.09
CA LEU A 107 -15.53 -9.91 19.29
C LEU A 107 -17.02 -9.98 19.61
N SER A 108 -17.75 -8.92 19.25
CA SER A 108 -19.21 -8.94 19.31
C SER A 108 -19.76 -9.97 18.31
N SER A 109 -20.84 -10.67 18.66
CA SER A 109 -21.46 -11.69 17.80
C SER A 109 -21.97 -11.17 16.45
N PHE A 110 -22.08 -9.85 16.29
CA PHE A 110 -22.46 -9.19 15.04
C PHE A 110 -21.26 -8.90 14.11
N ILE A 111 -20.03 -9.09 14.59
CA ILE A 111 -18.79 -8.81 13.88
C ILE A 111 -18.08 -10.12 13.61
N GLU A 112 -17.45 -10.21 12.44
CA GLU A 112 -16.54 -11.29 12.10
C GLU A 112 -15.25 -10.72 11.52
N ILE A 113 -14.16 -11.45 11.71
CA ILE A 113 -12.94 -11.26 10.94
C ILE A 113 -13.20 -11.96 9.60
N SER A 114 -13.32 -11.20 8.53
CA SER A 114 -13.66 -11.74 7.21
C SER A 114 -12.46 -12.14 6.38
N ASP A 115 -11.30 -11.57 6.69
CA ASP A 115 -10.05 -11.82 5.96
C ASP A 115 -8.84 -11.55 6.86
N ILE A 116 -7.82 -12.38 6.72
CA ILE A 116 -6.49 -12.21 7.33
C ILE A 116 -5.47 -12.44 6.22
N ASP A 117 -4.80 -11.38 5.83
CA ASP A 117 -3.73 -11.38 4.84
C ASP A 117 -2.44 -10.95 5.54
N LEU A 118 -1.93 -11.80 6.43
CA LEU A 118 -0.68 -11.61 7.15
C LEU A 118 0.37 -12.58 6.61
N VAL A 119 1.61 -12.13 6.54
CA VAL A 119 2.74 -13.01 6.22
C VAL A 119 2.89 -14.08 7.30
N ASP A 120 3.09 -15.32 6.87
CA ASP A 120 3.39 -16.48 7.73
C ASP A 120 2.33 -16.86 8.79
N GLY A 121 1.06 -16.45 8.61
CA GLY A 121 -0.06 -17.07 9.33
C GLY A 121 -1.16 -16.12 9.77
N THR A 122 -1.60 -16.28 11.02
CA THR A 122 -2.73 -15.55 11.63
C THR A 122 -2.31 -14.81 12.90
N GLU A 123 -1.03 -14.48 12.98
CA GLU A 123 -0.45 -13.78 14.12
C GLU A 123 0.46 -12.64 13.68
N VAL A 124 0.65 -11.70 14.59
CA VAL A 124 1.64 -10.64 14.46
C VAL A 124 2.52 -10.67 15.70
N VAL A 125 3.79 -11.00 15.52
CA VAL A 125 4.81 -10.97 16.59
C VAL A 125 5.79 -9.84 16.32
N PHE A 126 6.05 -9.02 17.35
CA PHE A 126 7.00 -7.93 17.24
C PHE A 126 8.40 -8.35 17.71
N ASP A 127 9.42 -7.85 17.03
CA ASP A 127 10.83 -8.06 17.37
C ASP A 127 11.26 -7.20 18.54
N ARG A 128 12.04 -7.80 19.44
CA ARG A 128 12.67 -7.09 20.56
C ARG A 128 13.59 -5.99 20.04
N ILE A 129 13.77 -4.95 20.86
CA ILE A 129 14.67 -3.80 20.62
C ILE A 129 14.15 -2.83 19.55
N VAL A 130 13.66 -3.32 18.41
CA VAL A 130 13.29 -2.48 17.26
C VAL A 130 11.78 -2.33 17.10
N GLY A 131 10.99 -3.32 17.52
CA GLY A 131 9.52 -3.28 17.43
C GLY A 131 8.99 -3.46 16.01
N THR A 132 9.82 -3.94 15.08
CA THR A 132 9.47 -4.40 13.74
C THR A 132 8.69 -5.70 13.79
N THR A 133 8.12 -6.13 12.67
CA THR A 133 7.48 -7.45 12.56
C THR A 133 7.81 -8.09 11.21
N ALA A 134 8.11 -9.39 11.23
CA ALA A 134 8.21 -10.21 10.02
C ALA A 134 6.83 -10.63 9.46
N HIS A 135 5.74 -10.21 10.11
CA HIS A 135 4.35 -10.55 9.79
C HIS A 135 3.56 -9.31 9.34
N PRO A 136 4.02 -8.52 8.35
CA PRO A 136 3.23 -7.41 7.83
C PRO A 136 1.98 -7.94 7.11
N GLY A 137 0.98 -7.08 6.95
CA GLY A 137 -0.24 -7.42 6.24
C GLY A 137 -1.48 -6.70 6.76
N SER A 138 -2.64 -7.35 6.61
CA SER A 138 -3.91 -6.76 6.97
C SER A 138 -4.91 -7.73 7.60
N ILE A 139 -5.78 -7.18 8.45
CA ILE A 139 -6.88 -7.90 9.10
C ILE A 139 -8.16 -7.12 8.80
N THR A 140 -9.14 -7.76 8.15
CA THR A 140 -10.40 -7.12 7.80
C THR A 140 -11.53 -7.62 8.71
N LEU A 141 -12.22 -6.68 9.35
CA LEU A 141 -13.42 -6.91 10.15
C LEU A 141 -14.63 -6.40 9.39
N ARG A 142 -15.77 -7.11 9.49
CA ARG A 142 -17.04 -6.66 8.90
C ARG A 142 -18.24 -7.00 9.78
N LEU A 143 -19.37 -6.36 9.48
CA LEU A 143 -20.65 -6.76 10.04
C LEU A 143 -21.18 -8.01 9.33
N LYS A 144 -21.58 -9.03 10.11
CA LYS A 144 -22.21 -10.25 9.56
C LYS A 144 -23.50 -9.96 8.81
N SER A 145 -24.23 -8.91 9.21
CA SER A 145 -25.50 -8.51 8.59
C SER A 145 -25.33 -7.68 7.32
N ASP A 146 -24.16 -7.08 7.08
CA ASP A 146 -23.89 -6.22 5.93
C ASP A 146 -22.39 -6.22 5.60
N ALA A 147 -22.00 -7.02 4.62
CA ALA A 147 -20.61 -7.15 4.20
C ALA A 147 -20.03 -5.86 3.58
N SER A 148 -20.85 -4.86 3.22
CA SER A 148 -20.36 -3.55 2.77
C SER A 148 -19.80 -2.71 3.92
N GLN A 149 -20.17 -3.03 5.16
CA GLN A 149 -19.64 -2.39 6.36
C GLN A 149 -18.42 -3.17 6.84
N ALA A 150 -17.28 -2.90 6.19
CA ALA A 150 -15.99 -3.48 6.52
C ALA A 150 -14.98 -2.39 6.92
N GLN A 151 -14.05 -2.74 7.78
CA GLN A 151 -12.90 -1.93 8.14
C GLN A 151 -11.66 -2.82 8.22
N THR A 152 -10.54 -2.30 7.72
CA THR A 152 -9.29 -3.05 7.63
C THR A 152 -8.24 -2.40 8.52
N ILE A 153 -7.55 -3.24 9.28
CA ILE A 153 -6.40 -2.89 10.10
C ILE A 153 -5.16 -3.33 9.32
N TYR A 154 -4.16 -2.47 9.28
CA TYR A 154 -2.91 -2.71 8.59
C TYR A 154 -1.75 -2.72 9.58
N VAL A 155 -0.83 -3.65 9.35
CA VAL A 155 0.41 -3.80 10.09
C VAL A 155 1.56 -3.75 9.09
N ASP A 156 2.47 -2.80 9.29
CA ASP A 156 3.65 -2.59 8.45
C ASP A 156 4.87 -3.37 8.97
N ASP A 157 5.88 -3.60 8.13
CA ASP A 157 7.11 -4.30 8.52
C ASP A 157 7.90 -3.54 9.60
N SER A 158 7.78 -2.21 9.63
CA SER A 158 8.33 -1.35 10.68
C SER A 158 7.58 -1.45 12.01
N GLY A 159 6.48 -2.22 12.05
CA GLY A 159 5.61 -2.40 13.20
C GLY A 159 4.59 -1.27 13.39
N ILE A 160 4.42 -0.38 12.40
CA ILE A 160 3.36 0.64 12.45
C ILE A 160 2.00 -0.02 12.26
N VAL A 161 1.06 0.31 13.16
CA VAL A 161 -0.32 -0.22 13.14
C VAL A 161 -1.32 0.91 12.93
N GLY A 162 -2.19 0.77 11.93
CA GLY A 162 -3.18 1.80 11.57
C GLY A 162 -4.37 1.29 10.76
N LEU A 163 -5.29 2.20 10.46
CA LEU A 163 -6.50 1.94 9.65
C LEU A 163 -6.36 2.37 8.19
N VAL A 164 -5.30 3.13 7.91
CA VAL A 164 -4.89 3.45 6.55
C VAL A 164 -3.80 2.48 6.23
N GLY A 165 -4.06 1.63 5.23
CA GLY A 165 -3.01 0.84 4.63
C GLY A 165 -1.97 1.80 4.15
N ILE A 166 -0.78 1.72 4.74
CA ILE A 166 0.38 2.25 4.05
C ILE A 166 0.44 1.39 2.81
N SER A 167 0.27 1.99 1.65
CA SER A 167 0.44 1.28 0.39
C SER A 167 1.87 0.76 0.40
N ILE A 168 2.06 -0.50 0.80
CA ILE A 168 3.16 -1.28 0.30
C ILE A 168 2.87 -1.30 -1.19
N PRO A 169 3.68 -0.65 -2.03
CA PRO A 169 3.45 -0.73 -3.46
C PRO A 169 3.48 -2.22 -3.80
N ALA A 170 2.30 -2.73 -4.20
CA ALA A 170 2.12 -4.11 -4.57
C ALA A 170 2.98 -4.34 -5.82
N GLY A 171 4.21 -4.81 -5.60
CA GLY A 171 5.21 -5.00 -6.64
C GLY A 171 6.15 -3.81 -6.79
N GLY A 172 7.36 -3.95 -6.23
CA GLY A 172 8.48 -3.04 -6.43
C GLY A 172 8.20 -1.61 -5.94
N ARG A 173 9.19 -0.75 -6.01
CA ARG A 173 8.90 0.69 -6.10
C ARG A 173 7.85 0.87 -7.20
N THR A 174 7.02 1.91 -7.17
CA THR A 174 6.48 2.42 -8.44
C THR A 174 7.70 2.85 -9.24
N THR A 175 8.28 1.88 -9.95
CA THR A 175 9.51 2.10 -10.68
C THR A 175 9.13 3.04 -11.80
N ASP A 176 9.67 4.24 -11.72
CA ASP A 176 9.50 5.29 -12.70
C ASP A 176 9.86 4.72 -14.07
N SER A 177 8.84 4.46 -14.89
CA SER A 177 8.98 3.97 -16.26
C SER A 177 9.77 4.95 -17.17
N ARG A 178 10.26 6.07 -16.63
CA ARG A 178 11.09 7.04 -17.32
C ARG A 178 12.57 6.91 -17.00
N HIS A 179 13.00 6.06 -16.05
CA HIS A 179 14.43 5.79 -15.88
C HIS A 179 14.78 4.37 -15.43
N VAL A 180 15.93 3.91 -15.93
CA VAL A 180 16.43 2.54 -15.78
C VAL A 180 17.85 2.59 -15.24
N HIS A 181 18.15 1.70 -14.30
CA HIS A 181 19.51 1.41 -13.87
C HIS A 181 19.99 0.07 -14.41
N LEU A 182 21.29 -0.02 -14.66
CA LEU A 182 21.97 -1.27 -14.97
C LEU A 182 23.42 -1.19 -14.51
N ASP A 183 23.94 -2.32 -14.04
CA ASP A 183 25.34 -2.49 -13.72
C ASP A 183 26.11 -2.88 -14.98
N TYR A 184 27.30 -2.32 -15.15
CA TYR A 184 28.20 -2.58 -16.26
C TYR A 184 29.59 -2.91 -15.74
N LYS A 185 29.99 -4.18 -15.93
CA LYS A 185 31.17 -4.79 -15.26
C LYS A 185 32.48 -4.64 -16.02
N ARG A 186 32.45 -4.12 -17.25
CA ARG A 186 33.68 -3.87 -18.01
C ARG A 186 34.15 -2.45 -17.71
N ASN A 187 35.44 -2.33 -17.41
CA ASN A 187 36.09 -1.04 -17.26
C ASN A 187 35.99 -0.23 -18.57
N ILE A 188 35.33 0.93 -18.52
CA ILE A 188 35.17 1.85 -19.66
C ILE A 188 36.45 2.66 -19.80
N ASN A 189 37.05 2.67 -20.99
CA ASN A 189 38.18 3.56 -21.25
C ASN A 189 37.67 4.99 -21.49
N THR A 190 37.64 5.77 -20.42
CA THR A 190 37.07 7.12 -20.42
C THR A 190 37.76 8.10 -21.35
N ALA A 191 38.96 7.80 -21.86
CA ALA A 191 39.70 8.67 -22.76
C ALA A 191 39.38 8.47 -24.24
N SER A 192 38.81 7.32 -24.63
CA SER A 192 38.67 6.95 -26.04
C SER A 192 37.36 6.27 -26.41
N GLU A 193 36.57 5.81 -25.44
CA GLU A 193 35.29 5.16 -25.73
C GLU A 193 34.16 6.19 -25.87
N GLU A 194 33.13 5.77 -26.60
CA GLU A 194 31.93 6.54 -26.85
C GLU A 194 30.71 5.72 -26.46
N ILE A 195 29.68 6.40 -25.96
CA ILE A 195 28.33 5.86 -25.87
C ILE A 195 27.63 6.23 -27.18
N VAL A 196 27.08 5.24 -27.87
CA VAL A 196 26.40 5.46 -29.16
C VAL A 196 24.92 5.19 -28.98
N LEU A 197 24.11 6.21 -29.25
CA LEU A 197 22.66 6.11 -29.35
C LEU A 197 22.30 5.86 -30.80
N THR A 198 21.60 4.77 -31.08
CA THR A 198 21.10 4.43 -32.42
C THR A 198 19.59 4.35 -32.37
N PHE A 199 18.92 5.25 -33.09
CA PHE A 199 17.47 5.31 -33.18
C PHE A 199 16.94 4.56 -34.41
N GLU A 200 15.61 4.41 -34.48
CA GLU A 200 14.92 3.96 -35.68
C GLU A 200 15.42 4.70 -36.93
N GLY A 201 15.49 3.99 -38.06
CA GLY A 201 16.02 4.57 -39.31
C GLY A 201 17.55 4.68 -39.36
N GLY A 202 18.27 4.30 -38.29
CA GLY A 202 19.74 4.31 -38.25
C GLY A 202 20.35 5.67 -37.92
N ILE A 203 19.55 6.61 -37.43
CA ILE A 203 20.02 7.90 -36.92
C ILE A 203 20.85 7.66 -35.66
N THR A 204 22.05 8.24 -35.61
CA THR A 204 23.00 8.02 -34.49
C THR A 204 23.40 9.31 -33.80
N GLN A 205 23.58 9.23 -32.49
CA GLN A 205 24.21 10.26 -31.67
C GLN A 205 25.36 9.62 -30.88
N ASN A 206 26.59 10.03 -31.19
CA ASN A 206 27.77 9.61 -30.47
C ASN A 206 28.05 10.57 -29.30
N ILE A 207 28.37 10.02 -28.15
CA ILE A 207 28.69 10.74 -26.93
C ILE A 207 30.10 10.31 -26.53
N ASN A 208 31.08 11.18 -26.78
CA ASN A 208 32.44 10.93 -26.34
C ASN A 208 32.48 10.92 -24.81
N VAL A 209 33.01 9.86 -24.20
CA VAL A 209 33.03 9.75 -22.73
C VAL A 209 33.91 10.84 -22.12
N ALA A 210 35.07 11.14 -22.69
CA ALA A 210 36.02 12.11 -22.15
C ALA A 210 35.42 13.52 -22.06
N ASP A 211 34.65 13.91 -23.07
CA ASP A 211 34.01 15.23 -23.16
C ASP A 211 32.79 15.36 -22.23
N ASN A 212 32.27 14.24 -21.72
CA ASN A 212 31.04 14.18 -20.93
C ASN A 212 31.28 13.66 -19.51
N LEU A 213 32.49 13.85 -18.97
CA LEU A 213 32.78 13.60 -17.56
C LEU A 213 32.45 14.82 -16.70
N LYS A 214 31.68 14.61 -15.64
CA LYS A 214 31.38 15.59 -14.60
C LYS A 214 31.49 14.93 -13.23
N ASP A 215 32.29 15.53 -12.34
CA ASP A 215 32.50 15.04 -10.97
C ASP A 215 32.95 13.55 -10.91
N GLY A 216 33.71 13.11 -11.90
CA GLY A 216 34.20 11.72 -12.01
C GLY A 216 33.17 10.72 -12.55
N GLN A 217 32.00 11.19 -12.99
CA GLN A 217 30.93 10.38 -13.56
C GLN A 217 30.65 10.79 -15.00
N ILE A 218 30.09 9.89 -15.80
CA ILE A 218 29.55 10.23 -17.12
C ILE A 218 28.26 11.01 -16.90
N TYR A 219 28.08 12.12 -17.62
CA TYR A 219 26.85 12.89 -17.64
C TYR A 219 26.61 13.50 -19.02
N TRP A 220 25.53 13.07 -19.68
CA TRP A 220 25.06 13.65 -20.92
C TRP A 220 23.54 13.80 -20.90
N SER A 221 23.04 14.89 -21.49
CA SER A 221 21.61 15.14 -21.69
C SER A 221 21.44 15.92 -22.98
N GLY A 222 20.54 15.49 -23.85
CA GLY A 222 20.36 16.13 -25.14
C GLY A 222 19.03 15.79 -25.81
N VAL A 223 18.79 16.50 -26.91
CA VAL A 223 17.68 16.27 -27.83
C VAL A 223 18.25 15.79 -29.15
N VAL A 224 17.70 14.71 -29.69
CA VAL A 224 18.08 14.16 -30.99
C VAL A 224 16.85 14.18 -31.89
N ASP A 225 16.92 14.87 -33.01
CA ASP A 225 15.86 14.84 -34.03
C ASP A 225 15.93 13.51 -34.79
N VAL A 226 14.84 12.74 -34.74
CA VAL A 226 14.69 11.47 -35.45
C VAL A 226 13.53 11.60 -36.42
N ASP A 227 13.85 11.87 -37.69
CA ASP A 227 12.90 12.07 -38.78
C ASP A 227 11.84 13.16 -38.50
N GLY A 228 12.26 14.27 -37.91
CA GLY A 228 11.41 15.42 -37.59
C GLY A 228 10.68 15.29 -36.24
N GLN A 229 11.04 14.33 -35.39
CA GLN A 229 10.52 14.15 -34.03
C GLN A 229 11.67 14.15 -33.02
N ASP A 230 11.66 15.16 -32.16
CA ASP A 230 12.66 15.33 -31.10
C ASP A 230 12.56 14.23 -30.03
N GLN A 231 13.68 13.56 -29.75
CA GLN A 231 13.85 12.58 -28.67
C GLN A 231 14.72 13.16 -27.57
N THR A 232 14.21 13.26 -26.34
CA THR A 232 14.95 13.79 -25.18
C THR A 232 15.52 12.67 -24.31
N ILE A 233 16.84 12.51 -24.32
CA ILE A 233 17.54 11.45 -23.58
C ILE A 233 18.53 12.05 -22.58
N LYS A 234 18.63 11.44 -21.40
CA LYS A 234 19.69 11.72 -20.44
C LYS A 234 20.34 10.41 -19.99
N ILE A 235 21.66 10.39 -19.95
CA ILE A 235 22.47 9.26 -19.50
C ILE A 235 23.47 9.80 -18.50
N HIS A 236 23.56 9.15 -17.34
CA HIS A 236 24.61 9.42 -16.39
C HIS A 236 24.99 8.17 -15.63
N THR A 237 26.09 8.24 -14.88
CA THR A 237 26.52 7.16 -14.01
C THR A 237 26.45 7.58 -12.54
N HIS A 238 26.06 6.67 -11.66
CA HIS A 238 26.19 6.84 -10.21
C HIS A 238 27.59 6.45 -9.73
N GLU A 239 28.13 5.40 -10.35
CA GLU A 239 29.50 4.92 -10.16
C GLU A 239 30.12 4.68 -11.53
N LEU A 240 31.41 4.93 -11.68
CA LEU A 240 32.15 4.74 -12.91
C LEU A 240 33.45 4.00 -12.58
N ASN A 241 33.56 2.76 -13.06
CA ASN A 241 34.75 1.91 -12.93
C ASN A 241 35.24 1.66 -11.47
N ASN A 242 34.39 1.82 -10.44
CA ASN A 242 34.80 1.60 -9.05
C ASN A 242 33.62 1.27 -8.10
N PRO A 243 33.40 -0.01 -7.75
CA PRO A 243 34.09 -1.18 -8.30
C PRO A 243 33.71 -1.44 -9.77
N ASP A 244 32.45 -1.21 -10.13
CA ASP A 244 31.89 -1.33 -11.48
C ASP A 244 31.26 0.00 -11.91
N THR A 245 30.69 0.07 -13.11
CA THR A 245 29.93 1.24 -13.57
C THR A 245 28.43 1.00 -13.36
N ILE A 246 27.72 1.97 -12.78
CA ILE A 246 26.26 1.92 -12.65
C ILE A 246 25.66 3.00 -13.53
N PHE A 247 25.04 2.59 -14.63
CA PHE A 247 24.35 3.51 -15.53
C PHE A 247 22.96 3.85 -15.01
N SER A 248 22.55 5.09 -15.26
CA SER A 248 21.20 5.60 -15.04
C SER A 248 20.74 6.37 -16.27
N ILE A 249 19.76 5.79 -16.96
CA ILE A 249 19.28 6.22 -18.27
C ILE A 249 17.85 6.71 -18.10
N HIS A 250 17.61 7.98 -18.46
CA HIS A 250 16.28 8.57 -18.45
C HIS A 250 15.75 8.69 -19.88
N ARG A 251 14.56 8.13 -20.11
CA ARG A 251 13.79 8.22 -21.35
C ARG A 251 12.31 8.35 -20.99
N ASP A 252 11.82 9.60 -20.97
CA ASP A 252 10.41 9.87 -20.71
C ASP A 252 9.58 9.68 -21.98
N ARG A 253 8.62 8.75 -21.95
CA ARG A 253 7.76 8.40 -23.09
C ARG A 253 6.88 9.55 -23.61
N ARG A 254 6.73 10.63 -22.83
CA ARG A 254 6.03 11.85 -23.28
C ARG A 254 6.84 12.67 -24.30
N HIS A 255 8.15 12.45 -24.36
CA HIS A 255 9.10 13.18 -25.21
C HIS A 255 9.97 12.23 -26.04
N ASN A 256 9.64 10.93 -26.04
CA ASN A 256 10.39 9.90 -26.75
C ASN A 256 9.44 8.81 -27.24
N ASP A 257 9.37 8.64 -28.55
CA ASP A 257 8.46 7.73 -29.24
C ASP A 257 9.16 6.88 -30.32
N LYS A 258 10.49 6.97 -30.44
CA LYS A 258 11.31 6.17 -31.37
C LYS A 258 12.09 5.08 -30.64
N SER A 259 12.31 3.93 -31.29
CA SER A 259 13.17 2.90 -30.72
C SER A 259 14.59 3.43 -30.52
N LEU A 260 15.29 2.91 -29.51
CA LEU A 260 16.61 3.38 -29.12
C LEU A 260 17.47 2.22 -28.63
N THR A 261 18.57 1.99 -29.33
CA THR A 261 19.63 1.07 -28.92
C THR A 261 20.83 1.88 -28.42
N ILE A 262 21.37 1.51 -27.26
CA ILE A 262 22.55 2.16 -26.68
C ILE A 262 23.69 1.15 -26.60
N THR A 263 24.83 1.47 -27.18
CA THR A 263 26.06 0.67 -27.13
C THR A 263 27.21 1.47 -26.54
N ILE A 264 28.26 0.76 -26.12
CA ILE A 264 29.55 1.36 -25.76
C ILE A 264 30.56 0.88 -26.80
N SER A 265 31.33 1.77 -27.42
CA SER A 265 32.16 1.44 -28.59
C SER A 265 33.23 0.36 -28.32
N GLY A 266 33.67 0.19 -27.08
CA GLY A 266 34.59 -0.88 -26.66
C GLY A 266 33.92 -2.21 -26.30
N ASP A 267 32.59 -2.29 -26.37
CA ASP A 267 31.82 -3.50 -26.10
C ASP A 267 31.37 -4.18 -27.40
N ALA A 268 32.09 -5.21 -27.81
CA ALA A 268 31.75 -6.00 -28.98
C ALA A 268 30.67 -7.07 -28.72
N THR A 269 30.18 -7.20 -27.48
CA THR A 269 29.28 -8.29 -27.08
C THR A 269 27.80 -7.97 -27.28
N GLY A 270 27.47 -6.72 -27.56
CA GLY A 270 26.11 -6.29 -27.91
C GLY A 270 25.77 -4.93 -27.33
N TYR A 271 24.47 -4.61 -27.34
CA TYR A 271 23.97 -3.37 -26.75
C TYR A 271 23.86 -3.45 -25.23
N LEU A 272 24.12 -2.30 -24.60
CA LEU A 272 23.91 -2.07 -23.18
C LEU A 272 22.43 -2.17 -22.85
N ILE A 273 21.60 -1.53 -23.66
CA ILE A 273 20.16 -1.50 -23.52
C ILE A 273 19.49 -1.19 -24.87
N ASN A 274 18.31 -1.76 -25.09
CA ASN A 274 17.46 -1.49 -26.25
C ASN A 274 16.02 -1.22 -25.79
N TYR A 275 15.45 -0.11 -26.25
CA TYR A 275 14.08 0.32 -26.00
C TYR A 275 13.22 0.13 -27.26
N SER A 276 12.04 -0.48 -27.09
CA SER A 276 10.97 -0.35 -28.09
C SER A 276 10.52 1.10 -28.24
N ALA A 277 9.88 1.44 -29.37
CA ALA A 277 9.35 2.78 -29.64
C ALA A 277 8.44 3.30 -28.50
N ASP A 278 7.53 2.45 -28.03
CA ASP A 278 6.63 2.71 -26.90
C ASP A 278 7.32 2.72 -25.52
N GLY A 279 8.62 2.40 -25.45
CA GLY A 279 9.43 2.37 -24.23
C GLY A 279 9.03 1.33 -23.19
N LEU A 280 8.13 0.40 -23.51
CA LEU A 280 7.63 -0.62 -22.57
C LEU A 280 8.49 -1.88 -22.55
N THR A 281 9.15 -2.20 -23.67
CA THR A 281 10.04 -3.35 -23.78
C THR A 281 11.48 -2.87 -23.70
N VAL A 282 12.22 -3.41 -22.74
CA VAL A 282 13.62 -3.11 -22.52
C VAL A 282 14.41 -4.41 -22.44
N THR A 283 15.42 -4.54 -23.29
CA THR A 283 16.31 -5.72 -23.32
C THR A 283 17.77 -5.30 -23.24
N LYS A 284 18.65 -6.26 -23.00
CA LYS A 284 20.11 -6.10 -23.07
C LYS A 284 20.72 -7.28 -23.84
N GLU A 285 21.86 -7.06 -24.49
CA GLU A 285 22.63 -8.12 -25.16
C GLU A 285 24.05 -8.24 -24.61
N SER A 286 24.66 -7.12 -24.18
CA SER A 286 26.00 -7.13 -23.60
C SER A 286 26.09 -8.12 -22.43
N ILE A 287 27.16 -8.93 -22.44
CA ILE A 287 27.43 -9.88 -21.35
C ILE A 287 27.93 -9.16 -20.09
N PHE A 288 28.39 -7.92 -20.24
CA PHE A 288 28.89 -7.09 -19.15
C PHE A 288 27.78 -6.28 -18.48
N ALA A 289 26.60 -6.19 -19.12
CA ALA A 289 25.42 -5.52 -18.59
C ALA A 289 24.54 -6.47 -17.76
N SER A 290 24.09 -6.00 -16.61
CA SER A 290 23.01 -6.64 -15.84
C SER A 290 21.67 -6.54 -16.57
N ASP A 291 20.67 -7.28 -16.11
CA ASP A 291 19.30 -7.03 -16.54
C ASP A 291 18.89 -5.60 -16.12
N PRO A 292 18.18 -4.85 -16.98
CA PRO A 292 17.81 -3.49 -16.67
C PRO A 292 16.74 -3.42 -15.57
N VAL A 293 16.96 -2.57 -14.57
CA VAL A 293 16.07 -2.41 -13.41
C VAL A 293 15.45 -1.02 -13.44
N TRP A 294 14.14 -0.96 -13.68
CA TRP A 294 13.36 0.27 -13.52
C TRP A 294 13.45 0.77 -12.06
N GLN A 295 13.49 2.08 -11.85
CA GLN A 295 13.77 2.68 -10.54
C GLN A 295 12.61 3.46 -9.95
#